data_AF-A0AAD9AIQ5-F1
#
_entry.id   AF-A0AAD9AIQ5-F1
#
_cell.length_a   1.000
_cell.length_b   1.000
_cell.length_c   1.000
_cell.angle_alpha   90.00
_cell.angle_beta   90.00
_cell.angle_gamma   90.00
#
_symmetry.space_group_name_H-M   'P 1'
#
loop_
_entity.id
_entity.type
_entity.pdbx_description
1 polymer ?
#
loop_
_entity_poly.entity_id
_entity_poly.type
_entity_poly.pdbx_seq_one_letter_code
_entity_poly.pdbx_strand_id
1 'polypeptide(L)'
;MILNTLIFAAAIASKALAYPTAPVEPVRDLNAQDWSMLHFRRACAEDQSSCNYSFAITEFASKEPKHCSFTIKADGRPAYQTGFSLAKCPEAAEYSINGGWNDLGFVTLSVINIEKSLISWFSYKDEILTNGVEAGPQHSQVYFHPITVPTEGEVLARENHDDLAGASEWQLVNVVRYLVKSGTPQETAVLSFSIEGGNAPSEYCLLMIPVVQQDGTSTRSFYGRECQEGAKGWTVSWGQNDETDEVVMTLVNQDQHKHAFFGFNNVSKGVLLGNNGPSPTKDLPRFA
;
A
#
# COMPACT_ATOMS: atom_id res chain seq x y z
N MET A 1 7.79 54.15 56.81
CA MET A 1 8.62 53.33 55.90
C MET A 1 7.87 52.00 55.74
N ILE A 2 7.08 51.86 54.67
CA ILE A 2 6.19 50.71 54.44
C ILE A 2 6.86 49.83 53.38
N LEU A 3 7.17 48.58 53.73
CA LEU A 3 7.88 47.63 52.87
C LEU A 3 6.85 46.72 52.18
N ASN A 4 6.60 46.95 50.89
CA ASN A 4 5.77 46.09 50.05
C ASN A 4 6.54 44.81 49.71
N THR A 5 5.99 43.66 50.09
CA THR A 5 6.56 42.34 49.76
C THR A 5 5.76 41.75 48.60
N LEU A 6 6.38 41.67 47.42
CA LEU A 6 5.83 41.01 46.24
C LEU A 6 6.10 39.50 46.32
N ILE A 7 5.03 38.69 46.30
CA ILE A 7 5.10 37.22 46.26
C ILE A 7 5.09 36.81 44.78
N PHE A 8 6.20 36.24 44.30
CA PHE A 8 6.28 35.58 43.00
C PHE A 8 5.79 34.13 43.13
N ALA A 9 4.64 33.82 42.53
CA ALA A 9 4.17 32.44 42.37
C ALA A 9 4.82 31.82 41.13
N ALA A 10 5.72 30.86 41.32
CA ALA A 10 6.32 30.08 40.23
C ALA A 10 5.34 28.97 39.79
N ALA A 11 4.82 29.07 38.56
CA ALA A 11 4.01 28.01 37.96
C ALA A 11 4.93 26.84 37.53
N ILE A 12 4.75 25.68 38.18
CA ILE A 12 5.43 24.44 37.81
C ILE A 12 4.66 23.83 36.63
N ALA A 13 5.21 23.93 35.42
CA ALA A 13 4.65 23.28 34.24
C ALA A 13 4.97 21.78 34.28
N SER A 14 3.97 20.97 34.63
CA SER A 14 4.02 19.51 34.51
C SER A 14 4.08 19.13 33.04
N LYS A 15 5.26 18.77 32.52
CA LYS A 15 5.39 18.15 31.21
C LYS A 15 4.82 16.73 31.29
N ALA A 16 3.62 16.52 30.76
CA ALA A 16 3.09 15.18 30.53
C ALA A 16 4.03 14.45 29.57
N LEU A 17 4.61 13.33 30.00
CA LEU A 17 5.36 12.46 29.11
C LEU A 17 4.36 11.73 28.21
N ALA A 18 4.32 12.13 26.94
CA ALA A 18 3.64 11.36 25.90
C ALA A 18 4.39 10.02 25.76
N TYR A 19 3.74 8.92 26.19
CA TYR A 19 4.23 7.58 25.86
C TYR A 19 4.10 7.39 24.34
N PRO A 20 5.11 6.83 23.65
CA PRO A 20 4.99 6.51 22.24
C PRO A 20 3.86 5.49 22.07
N THR A 21 2.84 5.88 21.31
CA THR A 21 1.79 4.97 20.85
C THR A 21 2.45 3.85 20.05
N ALA A 22 2.24 2.60 20.45
CA ALA A 22 2.69 1.44 19.70
C ALA A 22 2.13 1.51 18.26
N PRO A 23 2.90 1.11 17.24
CA PRO A 23 2.42 1.12 15.85
C PRO A 23 1.17 0.26 15.73
N VAL A 24 0.14 0.79 15.06
CA VAL A 24 -1.13 0.09 14.82
C VAL A 24 -0.88 -0.93 13.71
N GLU A 25 -0.75 -2.19 14.10
CA GLU A 25 -0.73 -3.32 13.18
C GLU A 25 -2.06 -3.40 12.42
N PRO A 26 -2.10 -3.92 11.17
CA PRO A 26 -3.36 -4.21 10.50
C PRO A 26 -4.27 -5.02 11.42
N VAL A 27 -5.57 -4.70 11.41
CA VAL A 27 -6.52 -5.36 12.32
C VAL A 27 -6.56 -6.83 11.92
N ARG A 28 -5.91 -7.64 12.75
CA ARG A 28 -5.96 -9.09 12.62
C ARG A 28 -7.40 -9.52 12.75
N ASP A 29 -7.86 -10.32 11.81
CA ASP A 29 -9.11 -11.03 12.04
C ASP A 29 -8.81 -12.21 12.96
N LEU A 30 -9.13 -12.05 14.24
CA LEU A 30 -8.93 -13.10 15.25
C LEU A 30 -9.82 -14.32 15.01
N ASN A 31 -10.86 -14.18 14.18
CA ASN A 31 -11.72 -15.29 13.77
C ASN A 31 -11.24 -15.94 12.46
N ALA A 32 -10.45 -15.22 11.65
CA ALA A 32 -9.78 -15.80 10.51
C ALA A 32 -8.60 -16.66 10.97
N GLN A 33 -8.45 -17.81 10.33
CA GLN A 33 -7.32 -18.69 10.57
C GLN A 33 -6.13 -18.22 9.75
N ASP A 34 -4.91 -18.37 10.29
CA ASP A 34 -3.67 -18.02 9.61
C ASP A 34 -3.55 -18.79 8.28
N TRP A 35 -3.05 -18.12 7.24
CA TRP A 35 -2.89 -18.71 5.92
C TRP A 35 -1.50 -19.29 5.76
N SER A 36 -1.40 -20.31 4.92
CA SER A 36 -0.12 -20.93 4.57
C SER A 36 0.09 -20.89 3.07
N MET A 37 1.28 -20.48 2.66
CA MET A 37 1.75 -20.62 1.30
C MET A 37 2.67 -21.84 1.22
N LEU A 38 2.30 -22.77 0.35
CA LEU A 38 2.98 -24.03 0.14
C LEU A 38 3.54 -24.08 -1.28
N HIS A 39 4.59 -24.87 -1.48
CA HIS A 39 5.15 -25.18 -2.79
C HIS A 39 5.50 -23.94 -3.64
N PHE A 40 5.94 -22.86 -2.99
CA PHE A 40 6.21 -21.62 -3.71
C PHE A 40 7.44 -21.75 -4.60
N ARG A 41 7.26 -21.51 -5.90
CA ARG A 41 8.28 -21.65 -6.92
C ARG A 41 8.21 -20.49 -7.89
N ARG A 42 9.38 -19.95 -8.24
CA ARG A 42 9.55 -19.01 -9.36
C ARG A 42 10.50 -19.58 -10.39
N ALA A 43 10.00 -19.88 -11.59
CA ALA A 43 10.80 -20.38 -12.71
C ALA A 43 10.89 -19.31 -13.79
N CYS A 44 12.09 -18.81 -14.07
CA CYS A 44 12.30 -17.77 -15.08
C CYS A 44 12.92 -18.35 -16.36
N ALA A 45 12.59 -17.74 -17.50
CA ALA A 45 13.28 -17.99 -18.75
C ALA A 45 14.78 -17.63 -18.63
N GLU A 46 15.65 -18.27 -19.42
CA GLU A 46 17.10 -18.02 -19.39
C GLU A 46 17.45 -16.55 -19.69
N ASP A 47 16.68 -15.93 -20.58
CA ASP A 47 16.82 -14.51 -20.95
C ASP A 47 16.14 -13.55 -19.95
N GLN A 48 15.53 -14.09 -18.89
CA GLN A 48 14.81 -13.36 -17.84
C GLN A 48 13.66 -12.49 -18.37
N SER A 49 13.17 -12.77 -19.60
CA SER A 49 12.05 -12.08 -20.22
C SER A 49 10.71 -12.39 -19.54
N SER A 50 10.64 -13.52 -18.83
CA SER A 50 9.45 -13.95 -18.10
C SER A 50 9.78 -14.83 -16.91
N CYS A 51 8.91 -14.80 -15.90
CA CYS A 51 8.95 -15.68 -14.74
C CYS A 51 7.55 -16.25 -14.46
N ASN A 52 7.45 -17.56 -14.37
CA ASN A 52 6.28 -18.26 -13.88
C ASN A 52 6.35 -18.38 -12.35
N TYR A 53 5.32 -17.90 -11.69
CA TYR A 53 5.11 -18.05 -10.25
C TYR A 53 4.07 -19.14 -10.05
N SER A 54 4.34 -20.09 -9.15
CA SER A 54 3.41 -21.15 -8.76
C SER A 54 3.48 -21.43 -7.26
N PHE A 55 2.33 -21.68 -6.64
CA PHE A 55 2.20 -22.02 -5.22
C PHE A 55 0.82 -22.59 -4.92
N ALA A 56 0.61 -23.06 -3.70
CA ALA A 56 -0.71 -23.35 -3.16
C ALA A 56 -1.00 -22.49 -1.92
N ILE A 57 -2.20 -21.95 -1.82
CA ILE A 57 -2.70 -21.24 -0.63
C ILE A 57 -3.62 -22.18 0.14
N THR A 58 -3.42 -22.27 1.44
CA THR A 58 -4.42 -22.89 2.31
C THR A 58 -4.79 -21.97 3.47
N GLU A 59 -6.10 -21.86 3.72
CA GLU A 59 -6.65 -21.12 4.85
C GLU A 59 -6.64 -21.95 6.15
N PHE A 60 -6.08 -23.17 6.16
CA PHE A 60 -5.91 -24.03 7.32
C PHE A 60 -5.13 -25.32 6.98
N ALA A 61 -4.44 -25.94 7.95
CA ALA A 61 -3.74 -27.22 7.72
C ALA A 61 -4.64 -28.41 7.27
N SER A 62 -5.96 -28.35 7.46
CA SER A 62 -6.90 -29.42 7.03
C SER A 62 -7.82 -29.06 5.86
N LYS A 63 -7.67 -27.87 5.25
CA LYS A 63 -8.36 -27.55 3.99
C LYS A 63 -7.45 -27.90 2.82
N GLU A 64 -8.06 -28.42 1.75
CA GLU A 64 -7.37 -28.69 0.50
C GLU A 64 -6.73 -27.40 -0.02
N PRO A 65 -5.40 -27.38 -0.24
CA PRO A 65 -4.71 -26.22 -0.77
C PRO A 65 -5.22 -25.85 -2.17
N LYS A 66 -5.39 -24.56 -2.43
CA LYS A 66 -5.78 -24.05 -3.73
C LYS A 66 -4.56 -23.58 -4.51
N HIS A 67 -4.41 -24.09 -5.72
CA HIS A 67 -3.26 -23.80 -6.56
C HIS A 67 -3.39 -22.45 -7.26
N CYS A 68 -2.28 -21.72 -7.33
CA CYS A 68 -2.18 -20.49 -8.10
C CYS A 68 -0.94 -20.56 -8.98
N SER A 69 -1.11 -20.22 -10.25
CA SER A 69 -0.01 -20.07 -11.20
C SER A 69 -0.28 -18.92 -12.15
N PHE A 70 0.72 -18.07 -12.37
CA PHE A 70 0.68 -16.96 -13.31
C PHE A 70 2.07 -16.61 -13.82
N THR A 71 2.14 -15.87 -14.93
CA THR A 71 3.41 -15.48 -15.57
C THR A 71 3.56 -13.97 -15.57
N ILE A 72 4.72 -13.50 -15.12
CA ILE A 72 5.14 -12.09 -15.17
C ILE A 72 6.14 -11.91 -16.31
N LYS A 73 6.06 -10.79 -17.02
CA LYS A 73 7.01 -10.41 -18.07
C LYS A 73 7.87 -9.24 -17.65
N ALA A 74 9.04 -9.13 -18.26
CA ALA A 74 9.94 -8.00 -18.08
C ALA A 74 9.29 -6.67 -18.54
N ASP A 75 9.55 -5.61 -17.79
CA ASP A 75 9.01 -4.24 -17.97
C ASP A 75 10.11 -3.20 -18.23
N GLY A 76 11.28 -3.65 -18.71
CA GLY A 76 12.52 -2.86 -18.74
C GLY A 76 13.47 -3.24 -17.61
N ARG A 77 12.99 -4.01 -16.62
CA ARG A 77 13.78 -4.80 -15.68
C ARG A 77 13.61 -6.29 -15.98
N PRO A 78 14.52 -7.15 -15.50
CA PRO A 78 14.31 -8.60 -15.54
C PRO A 78 12.97 -8.99 -14.87
N ALA A 79 12.27 -9.97 -15.42
CA ALA A 79 10.93 -10.36 -14.93
C ALA A 79 10.91 -10.80 -13.45
N TYR A 80 12.04 -11.19 -12.88
CA TYR A 80 12.16 -11.56 -11.46
C TYR A 80 12.16 -10.33 -10.53
N GLN A 81 12.45 -9.13 -11.06
CA GLN A 81 12.43 -7.83 -10.37
C GLN A 81 11.19 -7.00 -10.72
N THR A 82 10.38 -7.46 -11.67
CA THR A 82 9.15 -6.78 -12.08
C THR A 82 8.05 -7.03 -11.05
N GLY A 83 7.42 -5.94 -10.61
CA GLY A 83 6.25 -6.00 -9.73
C GLY A 83 5.02 -6.50 -10.48
N PHE A 84 4.00 -6.94 -9.75
CA PHE A 84 2.73 -7.35 -10.33
C PHE A 84 1.57 -7.01 -9.41
N SER A 85 0.42 -6.74 -10.01
CA SER A 85 -0.79 -6.37 -9.31
C SER A 85 -1.99 -7.12 -9.89
N LEU A 86 -2.88 -7.56 -9.01
CA LEU A 86 -4.12 -8.27 -9.32
C LEU A 86 -3.91 -9.48 -10.23
N ALA A 87 -2.77 -10.16 -10.09
CA ALA A 87 -2.51 -11.40 -10.80
C ALA A 87 -3.58 -12.43 -10.40
N LYS A 88 -4.23 -13.02 -11.41
CA LYS A 88 -5.31 -13.97 -11.24
C LYS A 88 -4.76 -15.38 -11.06
N CYS A 89 -5.41 -16.13 -10.18
CA CYS A 89 -5.16 -17.55 -9.95
C CYS A 89 -6.29 -18.36 -10.58
N PRO A 90 -6.10 -19.00 -11.75
CA PRO A 90 -7.19 -19.70 -12.44
C PRO A 90 -7.87 -20.79 -11.61
N GLU A 91 -7.10 -21.53 -10.82
CA GLU A 91 -7.59 -22.61 -9.94
C GLU A 91 -7.98 -22.11 -8.54
N ALA A 92 -7.86 -20.82 -8.29
CA ALA A 92 -8.16 -20.18 -7.00
C ALA A 92 -8.73 -18.77 -7.24
N ALA A 93 -9.80 -18.70 -8.04
CA ALA A 93 -10.33 -17.46 -8.60
C ALA A 93 -10.76 -16.42 -7.55
N GLU A 94 -11.02 -16.84 -6.31
CA GLU A 94 -11.34 -15.92 -5.21
C GLU A 94 -10.11 -15.09 -4.75
N TYR A 95 -8.91 -15.51 -5.13
CA TYR A 95 -7.68 -14.82 -4.77
C TYR A 95 -7.17 -13.91 -5.87
N SER A 96 -6.64 -12.75 -5.45
CA SER A 96 -5.83 -11.88 -6.29
C SER A 96 -4.49 -11.64 -5.62
N ILE A 97 -3.43 -11.65 -6.43
CA ILE A 97 -2.06 -11.63 -5.93
C ILE A 97 -1.38 -10.35 -6.39
N ASN A 98 -0.85 -9.60 -5.43
CA ASN A 98 0.09 -8.53 -5.70
C ASN A 98 1.47 -8.99 -5.25
N GLY A 99 2.52 -8.50 -5.87
CA GLY A 99 3.85 -8.81 -5.41
C GLY A 99 4.93 -7.94 -6.03
N GLY A 100 6.08 -7.98 -5.42
CA GLY A 100 7.22 -7.19 -5.86
C GLY A 100 8.52 -7.66 -5.21
N TRP A 101 9.60 -7.25 -5.86
CA TRP A 101 10.97 -7.46 -5.42
C TRP A 101 11.55 -6.14 -4.87
N ASN A 102 12.50 -6.23 -3.94
CA ASN A 102 13.23 -5.07 -3.43
C ASN A 102 14.76 -5.27 -3.50
N ASP A 103 15.50 -4.17 -3.41
CA ASP A 103 16.98 -4.16 -3.48
C ASP A 103 17.68 -4.89 -2.31
N LEU A 104 16.92 -5.31 -1.30
CA LEU A 104 17.39 -6.16 -0.21
C LEU A 104 17.31 -7.65 -0.55
N GLY A 105 16.87 -8.00 -1.77
CA GLY A 105 16.77 -9.37 -2.23
C GLY A 105 15.59 -10.13 -1.63
N PHE A 106 14.46 -9.46 -1.43
CA PHE A 106 13.21 -10.11 -1.01
C PHE A 106 12.14 -10.01 -2.09
N VAL A 107 11.38 -11.09 -2.26
CA VAL A 107 10.12 -11.12 -2.99
C VAL A 107 9.00 -11.18 -1.97
N THR A 108 8.08 -10.23 -2.02
CA THR A 108 6.91 -10.19 -1.12
C THR A 108 5.64 -10.28 -1.93
N LEU A 109 4.72 -11.15 -1.50
CA LEU A 109 3.41 -11.37 -2.08
C LEU A 109 2.35 -10.93 -1.09
N SER A 110 1.38 -10.16 -1.56
CA SER A 110 0.12 -9.92 -0.87
C SER A 110 -0.93 -10.82 -1.52
N VAL A 111 -1.48 -11.74 -0.72
CA VAL A 111 -2.55 -12.64 -1.13
C VAL A 111 -3.85 -12.07 -0.61
N ILE A 112 -4.77 -11.76 -1.51
CA ILE A 112 -6.05 -11.11 -1.20
C ILE A 112 -7.17 -12.09 -1.50
N ASN A 113 -8.03 -12.42 -0.53
CA ASN A 113 -9.30 -13.09 -0.78
C ASN A 113 -10.38 -12.02 -0.88
N ILE A 114 -10.91 -11.84 -2.09
CA ILE A 114 -11.84 -10.75 -2.38
C ILE A 114 -13.22 -11.01 -1.75
N GLU A 115 -13.68 -12.25 -1.77
CA GLU A 115 -15.01 -12.57 -1.24
C GLU A 115 -15.09 -12.39 0.28
N LYS A 116 -13.98 -12.62 0.97
CA LYS A 116 -13.91 -12.56 2.43
C LYS A 116 -13.42 -11.24 2.98
N SER A 117 -12.97 -10.31 2.12
CA SER A 117 -12.32 -9.08 2.59
C SER A 117 -11.13 -9.40 3.50
N LEU A 118 -10.25 -10.30 3.05
CA LEU A 118 -9.06 -10.74 3.80
C LEU A 118 -7.78 -10.60 2.99
N ILE A 119 -6.68 -10.30 3.66
CA ILE A 119 -5.32 -10.20 3.09
C ILE A 119 -4.31 -10.89 4.01
N SER A 120 -3.31 -11.48 3.40
CA SER A 120 -2.13 -12.02 4.08
C SER A 120 -0.87 -11.75 3.26
N TRP A 121 0.28 -11.73 3.92
CA TRP A 121 1.57 -11.42 3.29
C TRP A 121 2.58 -12.54 3.45
N PHE A 122 3.28 -12.85 2.38
CA PHE A 122 4.34 -13.86 2.34
C PHE A 122 5.59 -13.24 1.76
N SER A 123 6.73 -13.49 2.38
CA SER A 123 8.00 -12.89 1.97
C SER A 123 9.09 -13.94 2.00
N TYR A 124 9.80 -14.04 0.88
CA TYR A 124 10.86 -15.00 0.66
C TYR A 124 12.11 -14.27 0.20
N LYS A 125 13.27 -14.79 0.59
CA LYS A 125 14.51 -14.32 -0.01
C LYS A 125 14.56 -14.71 -1.48
N ASP A 126 15.02 -13.80 -2.32
CA ASP A 126 15.12 -14.00 -3.75
C ASP A 126 16.07 -15.16 -4.11
N GLU A 127 17.14 -15.32 -3.32
CA GLU A 127 18.18 -16.35 -3.51
C GLU A 127 17.60 -17.79 -3.47
N ILE A 128 16.58 -18.03 -2.65
CA ILE A 128 15.96 -19.36 -2.51
C ILE A 128 14.92 -19.66 -3.59
N LEU A 129 14.53 -18.66 -4.37
CA LEU A 129 13.55 -18.78 -5.46
C LEU A 129 14.22 -18.91 -6.83
N THR A 130 15.55 -18.97 -6.88
CA THR A 130 16.29 -19.10 -8.13
C THR A 130 16.11 -20.50 -8.72
N ASN A 131 16.21 -20.60 -10.06
CA ASN A 131 16.17 -21.87 -10.81
C ASN A 131 14.90 -22.71 -10.63
N GLY A 132 13.78 -22.10 -10.21
CA GLY A 132 12.56 -22.85 -9.96
C GLY A 132 12.73 -23.88 -8.84
N VAL A 133 13.57 -23.62 -7.84
CA VAL A 133 13.56 -24.41 -6.61
C VAL A 133 12.30 -24.08 -5.82
N GLU A 134 11.73 -25.10 -5.19
CA GLU A 134 10.60 -24.94 -4.29
C GLU A 134 11.07 -24.37 -2.95
N ALA A 135 10.48 -23.26 -2.52
CA ALA A 135 10.70 -22.69 -1.20
C ALA A 135 9.94 -23.47 -0.12
N GLY A 136 10.51 -23.50 1.08
CA GLY A 136 9.84 -24.05 2.26
C GLY A 136 8.52 -23.31 2.56
N PRO A 137 7.55 -23.98 3.21
CA PRO A 137 6.26 -23.37 3.49
C PRO A 137 6.39 -22.16 4.43
N GLN A 138 5.55 -21.15 4.22
CA GLN A 138 5.44 -20.00 5.11
C GLN A 138 4.01 -19.87 5.63
N HIS A 139 3.89 -19.51 6.91
CA HIS A 139 2.63 -19.19 7.57
C HIS A 139 2.57 -17.69 7.84
N SER A 140 1.39 -17.11 7.66
CA SER A 140 1.18 -15.70 7.88
C SER A 140 -0.19 -15.43 8.48
N GLN A 141 -0.24 -14.42 9.34
CA GLN A 141 -1.49 -13.97 9.92
C GLN A 141 -2.39 -13.37 8.84
N VAL A 142 -3.68 -13.35 9.14
CA VAL A 142 -4.70 -12.83 8.25
C VAL A 142 -5.31 -11.58 8.83
N TYR A 143 -5.52 -10.62 7.94
CA TYR A 143 -5.97 -9.29 8.27
C TYR A 143 -7.16 -8.94 7.40
N PHE A 144 -8.01 -8.03 7.89
CA PHE A 144 -9.07 -7.51 7.05
C PHE A 144 -8.49 -6.75 5.85
N HIS A 145 -8.88 -7.17 4.65
CA HIS A 145 -8.66 -6.44 3.42
C HIS A 145 -9.87 -5.55 3.13
N PRO A 146 -9.71 -4.23 3.12
CA PRO A 146 -10.80 -3.34 2.74
C PRO A 146 -10.97 -3.34 1.23
N ILE A 147 -12.10 -3.84 0.74
CA ILE A 147 -12.32 -4.13 -0.69
C ILE A 147 -13.19 -3.11 -1.41
N THR A 148 -12.74 -2.80 -2.63
CA THR A 148 -13.43 -2.97 -3.91
C THR A 148 -12.37 -3.18 -4.99
N VAL A 149 -12.37 -4.37 -5.60
CA VAL A 149 -11.57 -4.72 -6.81
C VAL A 149 -12.50 -4.61 -8.01
N PRO A 150 -12.11 -3.93 -9.11
CA PRO A 150 -12.96 -3.81 -10.29
C PRO A 150 -13.18 -5.17 -10.98
N THR A 151 -14.40 -5.34 -11.50
CA THR A 151 -14.91 -6.48 -12.25
C THR A 151 -14.25 -6.63 -13.63
N GLU A 152 -14.37 -7.81 -14.23
CA GLU A 152 -13.80 -8.12 -15.56
C GLU A 152 -14.30 -7.18 -16.67
N GLY A 153 -15.51 -6.64 -16.55
CA GLY A 153 -16.04 -5.60 -17.45
C GLY A 153 -15.36 -4.24 -17.31
N GLU A 154 -14.91 -3.89 -16.10
CA GLU A 154 -14.17 -2.64 -15.81
C GLU A 154 -12.70 -2.75 -16.23
N VAL A 155 -12.15 -3.97 -16.27
CA VAL A 155 -10.79 -4.25 -16.77
C VAL A 155 -10.69 -4.12 -18.30
N LEU A 156 -11.75 -4.42 -19.04
CA LEU A 156 -11.77 -4.30 -20.50
C LEU A 156 -11.96 -2.84 -20.99
N ALA A 157 -12.38 -1.92 -20.11
CA ALA A 157 -12.49 -0.49 -20.42
C ALA A 157 -11.17 0.29 -20.29
N ARG A 158 -10.07 -0.39 -19.92
CA ARG A 158 -8.75 0.19 -19.54
C ARG A 158 -7.93 0.82 -20.66
N GLU A 159 -8.42 0.92 -21.90
CA GLU A 159 -7.68 1.56 -23.00
C GLU A 159 -7.89 3.09 -23.12
N ASN A 160 -8.73 3.71 -22.29
CA ASN A 160 -8.92 5.17 -22.25
C ASN A 160 -8.48 5.79 -20.90
N HIS A 161 -7.17 6.01 -20.74
CA HIS A 161 -6.61 6.72 -19.59
C HIS A 161 -7.04 8.21 -19.51
N ASP A 162 -7.44 8.82 -20.63
CA ASP A 162 -7.75 10.26 -20.70
C ASP A 162 -9.06 10.65 -19.98
N ASP A 163 -10.03 9.74 -19.85
CA ASP A 163 -11.33 10.05 -19.24
C ASP A 163 -11.25 10.20 -17.71
N LEU A 164 -10.38 9.43 -17.04
CA LEU A 164 -10.22 9.50 -15.57
C LEU A 164 -9.40 10.74 -15.17
N ALA A 165 -8.22 10.87 -15.78
CA ALA A 165 -7.32 11.99 -15.49
C ALA A 165 -7.95 13.34 -15.88
N GLY A 166 -8.83 13.35 -16.89
CA GLY A 166 -9.60 14.51 -17.31
C GLY A 166 -10.81 14.85 -16.42
N ALA A 167 -11.23 13.99 -15.50
CA ALA A 167 -12.46 14.16 -14.73
C ALA A 167 -12.53 15.48 -13.93
N SER A 168 -13.74 16.01 -13.72
CA SER A 168 -14.01 17.23 -12.94
C SER A 168 -13.89 17.01 -11.42
N GLU A 169 -13.94 15.75 -11.00
CA GLU A 169 -13.77 15.34 -9.61
C GLU A 169 -13.13 13.95 -9.56
N TRP A 170 -12.36 13.71 -8.51
CA TRP A 170 -11.76 12.42 -8.23
C TRP A 170 -12.21 11.93 -6.86
N GLN A 171 -12.43 10.63 -6.75
CA GLN A 171 -12.69 9.94 -5.50
C GLN A 171 -11.56 8.94 -5.25
N LEU A 172 -11.13 8.88 -4.00
CA LEU A 172 -10.24 7.83 -3.52
C LEU A 172 -11.08 6.71 -2.93
N VAL A 173 -10.75 5.49 -3.30
CA VAL A 173 -11.47 4.30 -2.85
C VAL A 173 -10.50 3.35 -2.16
N ASN A 174 -10.91 2.87 -0.97
CA ASN A 174 -10.14 2.01 -0.07
C ASN A 174 -8.74 2.54 0.23
N VAL A 175 -8.65 3.76 0.76
CA VAL A 175 -7.38 4.31 1.18
C VAL A 175 -6.85 3.51 2.37
N VAL A 176 -5.73 2.84 2.16
CA VAL A 176 -5.05 2.02 3.15
C VAL A 176 -3.68 2.60 3.42
N ARG A 177 -3.35 2.79 4.69
CA ARG A 177 -2.03 3.25 5.12
C ARG A 177 -1.54 2.49 6.35
N TYR A 178 -0.30 2.02 6.31
CA TYR A 178 0.35 1.43 7.48
C TYR A 178 1.87 1.63 7.45
N LEU A 179 2.53 1.45 8.59
CA LEU A 179 3.99 1.53 8.73
C LEU A 179 4.57 0.13 8.90
N VAL A 180 5.58 -0.20 8.11
CA VAL A 180 6.36 -1.44 8.18
C VAL A 180 7.72 -1.15 8.84
N LYS A 181 8.11 -1.95 9.83
CA LYS A 181 9.44 -1.90 10.44
C LYS A 181 10.33 -2.97 9.81
N SER A 182 11.33 -2.57 9.04
CA SER A 182 12.17 -3.51 8.27
C SER A 182 13.37 -4.09 9.04
N GLY A 183 13.32 -4.13 10.38
CA GLY A 183 14.45 -4.61 11.21
C GLY A 183 15.70 -3.69 11.19
N THR A 184 15.67 -2.61 10.41
CA THR A 184 16.62 -1.50 10.38
C THR A 184 16.00 -0.27 11.07
N PRO A 185 16.76 0.79 11.41
CA PRO A 185 16.20 2.00 12.03
C PRO A 185 15.23 2.81 11.12
N GLN A 186 14.99 2.37 9.89
CA GLN A 186 14.09 3.04 8.94
C GLN A 186 12.75 2.29 8.85
N GLU A 187 11.67 3.01 9.13
CA GLU A 187 10.31 2.55 8.88
C GLU A 187 9.94 2.80 7.41
N THR A 188 9.00 2.06 6.85
CA THR A 188 8.45 2.29 5.52
C THR A 188 6.94 2.49 5.61
N ALA A 189 6.43 3.62 5.12
CA ALA A 189 5.01 3.85 4.98
C ALA A 189 4.51 3.21 3.70
N VAL A 190 3.54 2.30 3.82
CA VAL A 190 2.79 1.75 2.70
C VAL A 190 1.49 2.53 2.58
N LEU A 191 1.19 3.03 1.38
CA LEU A 191 -0.06 3.70 1.04
C LEU A 191 -0.62 3.08 -0.23
N SER A 192 -1.88 2.65 -0.22
CA SER A 192 -2.56 2.11 -1.40
C SER A 192 -4.01 2.57 -1.49
N PHE A 193 -4.49 2.81 -2.72
CA PHE A 193 -5.87 3.22 -2.99
C PHE A 193 -6.19 3.08 -4.49
N SER A 194 -7.48 3.06 -4.82
CA SER A 194 -7.98 3.24 -6.18
C SER A 194 -8.43 4.69 -6.40
N ILE A 195 -8.28 5.18 -7.63
CA ILE A 195 -8.70 6.50 -8.09
C ILE A 195 -9.88 6.30 -9.02
N GLU A 196 -10.99 6.96 -8.72
CA GLU A 196 -12.22 6.96 -9.52
C GLU A 196 -12.59 8.38 -9.93
N GLY A 197 -13.27 8.53 -11.07
CA GLY A 197 -13.68 9.82 -11.60
C GLY A 197 -14.46 9.71 -12.90
N GLY A 198 -15.59 10.41 -12.98
CA GLY A 198 -16.50 10.30 -14.13
C GLY A 198 -17.03 8.88 -14.33
N ASN A 199 -17.12 8.45 -15.58
CA ASN A 199 -17.49 7.07 -15.96
C ASN A 199 -16.26 6.25 -16.38
N ALA A 200 -15.06 6.74 -16.07
CA ALA A 200 -13.82 6.11 -16.46
C ALA A 200 -13.49 4.92 -15.55
N PRO A 201 -12.73 3.92 -16.04
CA PRO A 201 -12.23 2.85 -15.19
C PRO A 201 -11.33 3.40 -14.08
N SER A 202 -11.29 2.70 -12.94
CA SER A 202 -10.44 3.08 -11.83
C SER A 202 -8.97 2.74 -12.06
N GLU A 203 -8.07 3.60 -11.56
CA GLU A 203 -6.63 3.38 -11.56
C GLU A 203 -6.12 3.10 -10.15
N TYR A 204 -5.12 2.23 -10.00
CA TYR A 204 -4.64 1.77 -8.69
C TYR A 204 -3.25 2.32 -8.37
N CYS A 205 -3.14 3.01 -7.23
CA CYS A 205 -1.87 3.53 -6.73
C CYS A 205 -1.38 2.70 -5.54
N LEU A 206 -0.09 2.33 -5.58
CA LEU A 206 0.65 1.75 -4.46
C LEU A 206 1.97 2.50 -4.29
N LEU A 207 2.26 2.90 -3.05
CA LEU A 207 3.46 3.60 -2.65
C LEU A 207 4.11 2.90 -1.46
N MET A 208 5.44 2.79 -1.50
CA MET A 208 6.28 2.35 -0.40
C MET A 208 7.31 3.44 -0.13
N ILE A 209 7.11 4.21 0.94
CA ILE A 209 7.88 5.42 1.23
C ILE A 209 8.77 5.18 2.45
N PRO A 210 10.11 5.27 2.33
CA PRO A 210 10.97 5.21 3.49
C PRO A 210 10.71 6.44 4.37
N VAL A 211 10.42 6.19 5.64
CA VAL A 211 10.23 7.20 6.68
C VAL A 211 11.60 7.51 7.24
N VAL A 212 12.11 8.70 6.95
CA VAL A 212 13.38 9.18 7.48
C VAL A 212 13.13 9.75 8.86
N GLN A 213 13.85 9.25 9.86
CA GLN A 213 13.93 9.88 11.17
C GLN A 213 15.15 10.81 11.19
N GLN A 214 14.93 12.11 11.29
CA GLN A 214 15.98 13.10 11.57
C GLN A 214 15.79 13.64 12.98
N ASP A 215 16.84 13.57 13.80
CA ASP A 215 16.88 14.14 15.15
C ASP A 215 15.74 13.67 16.07
N GLY A 216 15.23 12.45 15.85
CA GLY A 216 14.10 11.89 16.62
C GLY A 216 12.71 12.32 16.14
N THR A 217 12.63 13.10 15.05
CA THR A 217 11.37 13.44 14.37
C THR A 217 11.23 12.62 13.09
N SER A 218 10.06 11.99 12.92
CA SER A 218 9.74 11.15 11.77
C SER A 218 9.13 12.01 10.67
N THR A 219 9.70 12.05 9.46
CA THR A 219 9.03 12.71 8.32
C THR A 219 7.93 11.81 7.78
N ARG A 220 6.79 11.72 8.48
CA ARG A 220 5.60 10.97 8.01
C ARG A 220 4.93 11.66 6.82
N SER A 221 5.40 12.85 6.49
CA SER A 221 5.05 13.61 5.30
C SER A 221 6.02 13.34 4.15
N PHE A 222 5.50 13.29 2.93
CA PHE A 222 6.27 13.15 1.69
C PHE A 222 5.61 13.95 0.56
N TYR A 223 6.35 14.19 -0.51
CA TYR A 223 5.83 14.93 -1.66
C TYR A 223 6.23 14.26 -2.98
N GLY A 224 5.38 14.45 -3.99
CA GLY A 224 5.67 14.11 -5.39
C GLY A 224 6.05 12.65 -5.64
N ARG A 225 5.48 11.70 -4.90
CA ARG A 225 5.77 10.28 -5.06
C ARG A 225 4.93 9.69 -6.17
N GLU A 226 5.59 9.15 -7.18
CA GLU A 226 4.95 8.52 -8.33
C GLU A 226 4.28 7.21 -7.93
N CYS A 227 3.02 7.03 -8.36
CA CYS A 227 2.36 5.75 -8.27
C CYS A 227 3.07 4.72 -9.16
N GLN A 228 3.12 3.47 -8.71
CA GLN A 228 3.65 2.35 -9.50
C GLN A 228 2.75 2.05 -10.73
N GLU A 229 3.12 1.03 -11.52
CA GLU A 229 2.56 0.77 -12.88
C GLU A 229 1.03 0.84 -13.01
N GLY A 230 0.25 0.58 -11.95
CA GLY A 230 -1.21 0.63 -11.95
C GLY A 230 -1.86 2.02 -12.07
N ALA A 231 -1.09 3.11 -11.95
CA ALA A 231 -1.55 4.49 -12.08
C ALA A 231 -0.40 5.40 -12.55
N LYS A 232 0.19 5.08 -13.72
CA LYS A 232 1.29 5.88 -14.30
C LYS A 232 0.80 7.31 -14.60
N GLY A 233 1.66 8.31 -14.38
CA GLY A 233 1.32 9.73 -14.55
C GLY A 233 0.71 10.37 -13.30
N TRP A 234 0.37 9.56 -12.28
CA TRP A 234 -0.12 10.04 -11.00
C TRP A 234 0.99 10.18 -9.98
N THR A 235 0.94 11.28 -9.22
CA THR A 235 1.81 11.50 -8.06
C THR A 235 1.01 11.87 -6.83
N VAL A 236 1.54 11.49 -5.67
CA VAL A 236 0.92 11.70 -4.37
C VAL A 236 1.86 12.48 -3.48
N SER A 237 1.31 13.48 -2.81
CA SER A 237 1.93 14.13 -1.67
C SER A 237 1.07 13.91 -0.43
N TRP A 238 1.71 13.81 0.72
CA TRP A 238 1.09 13.53 2.01
C TRP A 238 1.66 14.49 3.04
N GLY A 239 0.84 15.41 3.53
CA GLY A 239 1.19 16.31 4.62
C GLY A 239 0.46 15.91 5.89
N GLN A 240 1.19 15.37 6.87
CA GLN A 240 0.66 14.98 8.17
C GLN A 240 1.00 16.02 9.23
N ASN A 241 0.00 16.36 10.06
CA ASN A 241 0.18 17.05 11.33
C ASN A 241 0.39 15.99 12.43
N ASP A 242 1.58 15.96 13.01
CA ASP A 242 1.94 14.97 14.03
C ASP A 242 1.24 15.18 15.38
N GLU A 243 0.72 16.38 15.66
CA GLU A 243 0.01 16.69 16.90
C GLU A 243 -1.46 16.28 16.83
N THR A 244 -2.13 16.61 15.72
CA THR A 244 -3.58 16.36 15.56
C THR A 244 -3.89 15.05 14.84
N ASP A 245 -2.88 14.41 14.25
CA ASP A 245 -3.03 13.21 13.42
C ASP A 245 -3.94 13.43 12.20
N GLU A 246 -3.99 14.68 11.73
CA GLU A 246 -4.70 15.11 10.53
C GLU A 246 -3.76 15.08 9.34
N VAL A 247 -4.31 14.80 8.16
CA VAL A 247 -3.56 14.71 6.91
C VAL A 247 -4.27 15.46 5.81
N VAL A 248 -3.47 16.10 4.97
CA VAL A 248 -3.88 16.48 3.62
C VAL A 248 -3.06 15.67 2.62
N MET A 249 -3.75 14.86 1.81
CA MET A 249 -3.18 14.21 0.64
C MET A 249 -3.45 15.06 -0.59
N THR A 250 -2.42 15.30 -1.40
CA THR A 250 -2.56 15.90 -2.73
C THR A 250 -2.34 14.83 -3.77
N LEU A 251 -3.34 14.59 -4.62
CA LEU A 251 -3.23 13.74 -5.78
C LEU A 251 -3.05 14.63 -7.01
N VAL A 252 -2.08 14.32 -7.85
CA VAL A 252 -1.77 15.08 -9.06
C VAL A 252 -1.66 14.11 -10.24
N ASN A 253 -2.34 14.42 -11.34
CA ASN A 253 -2.05 13.80 -12.62
C ASN A 253 -1.18 14.78 -13.43
N GLN A 254 0.05 14.36 -13.76
CA GLN A 254 1.02 15.21 -14.43
C GLN A 254 0.65 15.45 -15.90
N ASP A 255 0.13 14.44 -16.57
CA ASP A 255 -0.18 14.47 -18.01
C ASP A 255 -1.33 15.45 -18.30
N GLN A 256 -2.36 15.45 -17.45
CA GLN A 256 -3.52 16.34 -17.56
C GLN A 256 -3.34 17.66 -16.79
N HIS A 257 -2.19 17.89 -16.14
CA HIS A 257 -1.92 19.07 -15.32
C HIS A 257 -3.02 19.39 -14.29
N LYS A 258 -3.55 18.38 -13.60
CA LYS A 258 -4.63 18.54 -12.62
C LYS A 258 -4.25 18.03 -11.24
N HIS A 259 -4.86 18.60 -10.22
CA HIS A 259 -4.72 18.16 -8.83
C HIS A 259 -6.04 18.18 -8.05
N ALA A 260 -6.12 17.37 -6.99
CA ALA A 260 -7.18 17.39 -5.99
C ALA A 260 -6.60 17.19 -4.57
N PHE A 261 -7.36 17.57 -3.55
CA PHE A 261 -6.96 17.47 -2.14
C PHE A 261 -7.92 16.58 -1.37
N PHE A 262 -7.39 15.72 -0.50
CA PHE A 262 -8.15 14.80 0.32
C PHE A 262 -7.70 14.91 1.77
N GLY A 263 -8.63 15.27 2.66
CA GLY A 263 -8.38 15.43 4.09
C GLY A 263 -8.72 14.16 4.86
N PHE A 264 -7.84 13.72 5.76
CA PHE A 264 -8.09 12.60 6.65
C PHE A 264 -7.81 13.00 8.10
N ASN A 265 -8.53 12.37 9.03
CA ASN A 265 -8.33 12.58 10.46
C ASN A 265 -7.97 11.24 11.12
N ASN A 266 -7.17 11.30 12.18
CA ASN A 266 -6.80 10.11 12.96
C ASN A 266 -6.11 9.01 12.12
N VAL A 267 -5.26 9.40 11.17
CA VAL A 267 -4.65 8.47 10.20
C VAL A 267 -3.71 7.44 10.82
N SER A 268 -3.29 7.65 12.07
CA SER A 268 -2.46 6.72 12.83
C SER A 268 -3.27 5.75 13.68
N LYS A 269 -4.61 5.91 13.76
CA LYS A 269 -5.49 5.04 14.58
C LYS A 269 -5.99 3.80 13.85
N GLY A 270 -5.85 3.71 12.53
CA GLY A 270 -6.35 2.60 11.73
C GLY A 270 -5.64 2.46 10.41
N VAL A 271 -5.59 1.23 9.89
CA VAL A 271 -4.96 0.90 8.61
C VAL A 271 -5.85 1.26 7.42
N LEU A 272 -7.16 1.03 7.55
CA LEU A 272 -8.14 1.50 6.59
C LEU A 272 -8.60 2.91 6.95
N LEU A 273 -8.38 3.85 6.04
CA LEU A 273 -8.89 5.22 6.12
C LEU A 273 -10.22 5.39 5.38
N GLY A 274 -10.63 4.39 4.60
CA GLY A 274 -11.90 4.33 3.88
C GLY A 274 -11.86 5.06 2.53
N ASN A 275 -13.05 5.35 2.01
CA ASN A 275 -13.21 6.15 0.80
C ASN A 275 -13.16 7.64 1.16
N ASN A 276 -12.62 8.46 0.26
CA ASN A 276 -12.51 9.90 0.47
C ASN A 276 -12.76 10.67 -0.83
N GLY A 277 -13.61 11.69 -0.77
CA GLY A 277 -14.14 12.41 -1.93
C GLY A 277 -15.60 12.05 -2.23
N PRO A 278 -16.09 12.40 -3.44
CA PRO A 278 -15.36 13.04 -4.53
C PRO A 278 -14.84 14.43 -4.16
N SER A 279 -13.62 14.75 -4.60
CA SER A 279 -13.01 16.08 -4.48
C SER A 279 -12.91 16.71 -5.87
N PRO A 280 -13.26 17.99 -6.04
CA PRO A 280 -13.11 18.67 -7.31
C PRO A 280 -11.64 18.72 -7.75
N THR A 281 -11.40 18.54 -9.05
CA THR A 281 -10.09 18.73 -9.67
C THR A 281 -9.86 20.19 -10.02
N LYS A 282 -8.62 20.63 -9.97
CA LYS A 282 -8.18 21.97 -10.37
C LYS A 282 -6.96 21.87 -11.26
N ASP A 283 -6.88 22.75 -12.24
CA ASP A 283 -5.66 22.88 -13.03
C ASP A 283 -4.50 23.30 -12.12
N LEU A 284 -3.32 22.71 -12.37
CA LEU A 284 -2.08 23.17 -11.76
C LEU A 284 -1.79 24.61 -12.23
N PRO A 285 -1.25 25.46 -11.35
CA PRO A 285 -0.82 26.79 -11.75
C PRO A 285 0.18 26.69 -12.91
N ARG A 286 -0.16 27.31 -14.05
CA ARG A 286 0.81 27.51 -15.13
C ARG A 286 1.74 28.63 -14.68
N PHE A 287 2.96 28.28 -14.27
CA PHE A 287 4.00 29.27 -14.09
C PHE A 287 4.41 29.76 -15.49
N ALA A 288 4.11 31.02 -15.78
CA ALA A 288 4.59 31.73 -16.95
C ALA A 288 6.08 32.06 -16.83
#